data_AF-A0A953NYW8-F1
#
_entry.id   AF-A0A953NYW8-F1
#
_cell.length_a   1.000
_cell.length_b   1.000
_cell.length_c   1.000
_cell.angle_alpha   90.00
_cell.angle_beta   90.00
_cell.angle_gamma   90.00
#
_symmetry.space_group_name_H-M   'P 1'
#
loop_
_entity.id
_entity.type
_entity.pdbx_description
1 polymer ?
#
loop_
_entity_poly.entity_id
_entity_poly.type
_entity_poly.pdbx_seq_one_letter_code
_entity_poly.pdbx_strand_id
1 'polypeptide(L)'
;MSESGSKFHFILPVWGSSYVEVYLNVVLATQLSDGNLGAVPLEGARYKIYTTAADELTIRQSPAFQALARRITVDFVAIDDLLRDAEWARTNDSQVQYFAPMNTIHRMAITDAARDPAVCLVFLMPDLILADGTLRFVAEAARQGKRAVMVYTLRADLDACRAALVRETSIESGSKRTVPPRLLVDLMLR
;
A
#
# COMPACT_ATOMS: atom_id res chain seq x y z
N MET A 1 27.03 20.29 -3.68
CA MET A 1 25.62 20.03 -3.34
C MET A 1 25.41 18.54 -3.42
N SER A 2 25.27 17.84 -2.29
CA SER A 2 25.10 16.39 -2.28
C SER A 2 23.73 16.04 -2.84
N GLU A 3 23.69 15.12 -3.80
CA GLU A 3 22.47 14.45 -4.27
C GLU A 3 21.84 13.68 -3.11
N SER A 4 21.00 14.34 -2.31
CA SER A 4 20.07 13.62 -1.43
C SER A 4 18.98 13.04 -2.33
N GLY A 5 19.10 11.77 -2.70
CA GLY A 5 18.05 11.05 -3.40
C GLY A 5 16.72 11.13 -2.63
N SER A 6 15.59 11.10 -3.36
CA SER A 6 14.25 11.11 -2.76
C SER A 6 14.07 9.90 -1.83
N LYS A 7 13.53 10.14 -0.63
CA LYS A 7 13.19 9.09 0.35
C LYS A 7 11.72 8.71 0.19
N PHE A 8 11.42 7.45 -0.04
CA PHE A 8 10.03 7.02 -0.26
C PHE A 8 9.37 6.57 1.05
N HIS A 9 8.24 7.17 1.39
CA HIS A 9 7.38 6.73 2.49
C HIS A 9 6.08 6.15 1.92
N PHE A 10 5.94 4.83 2.03
CA PHE A 10 4.74 4.10 1.64
C PHE A 10 3.77 4.10 2.80
N ILE A 11 2.56 4.62 2.59
CA ILE A 11 1.55 4.81 3.65
C ILE A 11 0.43 3.81 3.39
N LEU A 12 0.29 2.81 4.26
CA LEU A 12 -0.75 1.79 4.16
C LEU A 12 -1.67 1.81 5.40
N PRO A 13 -2.86 2.43 5.30
CA PRO A 13 -3.95 2.18 6.22
C PRO A 13 -4.55 0.79 5.94
N VAL A 14 -4.52 -0.12 6.91
CA VAL A 14 -5.09 -1.47 6.76
C VAL A 14 -5.56 -1.99 8.12
N TRP A 15 -6.85 -2.25 8.27
CA TRP A 15 -7.43 -2.90 9.45
C TRP A 15 -8.73 -3.61 9.08
N GLY A 16 -9.15 -4.55 9.92
CA GLY A 16 -10.29 -5.41 9.65
C GLY A 16 -9.88 -6.65 8.86
N SER A 17 -10.45 -7.80 9.27
CA SER A 17 -10.01 -9.12 8.82
C SER A 17 -10.03 -9.30 7.30
N SER A 18 -11.06 -8.81 6.61
CA SER A 18 -11.18 -8.93 5.15
C SER A 18 -10.08 -8.15 4.41
N TYR A 19 -9.80 -6.92 4.83
CA TYR A 19 -8.75 -6.09 4.23
C TYR A 19 -7.35 -6.62 4.54
N VAL A 20 -7.13 -7.10 5.77
CA VAL A 20 -5.87 -7.74 6.15
C VAL A 20 -5.63 -9.01 5.32
N GLU A 21 -6.65 -9.86 5.16
CA GLU A 21 -6.56 -11.07 4.34
C GLU A 21 -6.21 -10.76 2.88
N VAL A 22 -6.97 -9.86 2.25
CA VAL A 22 -6.74 -9.46 0.85
C VAL A 22 -5.36 -8.84 0.68
N TYR A 23 -4.95 -7.99 1.63
CA TYR A 23 -3.64 -7.36 1.60
C TYR A 23 -2.52 -8.40 1.58
N LEU A 24 -2.57 -9.34 2.53
CA LEU A 24 -1.51 -10.33 2.73
C LEU A 24 -1.45 -11.37 1.60
N ASN A 25 -2.60 -11.80 1.10
CA ASN A 25 -2.69 -12.92 0.15
C ASN A 25 -2.62 -12.48 -1.32
N VAL A 26 -2.96 -11.22 -1.62
CA VAL A 26 -3.06 -10.73 -3.00
C VAL A 26 -2.22 -9.48 -3.20
N VAL A 27 -2.54 -8.39 -2.50
CA VAL A 27 -2.03 -7.06 -2.84
C VAL A 27 -0.54 -6.92 -2.58
N LEU A 28 -0.06 -7.40 -1.42
CA LEU A 28 1.35 -7.24 -1.04
C LEU A 28 2.30 -7.93 -2.05
N ALA A 29 1.89 -9.06 -2.63
CA ALA A 29 2.69 -9.74 -3.65
C ALA A 29 2.94 -8.83 -4.87
N THR A 30 1.95 -8.05 -5.29
CA THR A 30 2.05 -7.13 -6.44
C THR A 30 3.05 -6.01 -6.16
N GLN A 31 3.07 -5.52 -4.92
CA GLN A 31 3.99 -4.47 -4.47
C GLN A 31 5.42 -5.00 -4.34
N LEU A 32 5.60 -6.27 -3.96
CA LEU A 32 6.89 -6.94 -3.82
C LEU A 32 7.52 -7.42 -5.14
N SER A 33 6.89 -7.16 -6.28
CA SER A 33 7.49 -7.46 -7.59
C SER A 33 8.79 -6.69 -7.83
N ASP A 34 9.61 -7.20 -8.75
CA ASP A 34 10.89 -6.58 -9.08
C ASP A 34 10.71 -5.24 -9.78
N GLY A 35 9.60 -5.03 -10.50
CA GLY A 35 9.25 -3.73 -11.08
C GLY A 35 8.59 -2.75 -10.12
N ASN A 36 8.19 -3.19 -8.92
CA ASN A 36 7.64 -2.32 -7.90
C ASN A 36 8.67 -2.05 -6.80
N LEU A 37 8.49 -2.56 -5.58
CA LEU A 37 9.43 -2.28 -4.49
C LEU A 37 10.87 -2.73 -4.82
N GLY A 38 11.05 -3.72 -5.71
CA GLY A 38 12.37 -4.12 -6.19
C GLY A 38 13.09 -3.08 -7.07
N ALA A 39 12.38 -2.08 -7.59
CA ALA A 39 12.91 -1.05 -8.49
C ALA A 39 12.94 0.37 -7.87
N VAL A 40 12.57 0.51 -6.59
CA VAL A 40 12.59 1.79 -5.87
C VAL A 40 13.86 1.87 -5.03
N PRO A 41 14.56 3.03 -4.96
CA PRO A 41 15.64 3.22 -4.00
C PRO A 41 15.09 3.15 -2.56
N LEU A 42 15.60 2.20 -1.78
CA LEU A 42 15.10 1.92 -0.42
C LEU A 42 15.92 2.59 0.69
N GLU A 43 16.99 3.30 0.36
CA GLU A 43 17.77 4.06 1.34
C GLU A 43 16.91 5.17 1.96
N GLY A 44 16.75 5.13 3.28
CA GLY A 44 15.86 6.04 4.01
C GLY A 44 14.37 5.82 3.75
N ALA A 45 13.98 4.84 2.93
CA ALA A 45 12.59 4.54 2.66
C ALA A 45 11.92 3.84 3.86
N ARG A 46 10.63 4.10 4.05
CA ARG A 46 9.82 3.52 5.12
C ARG A 46 8.52 2.97 4.56
N TYR A 47 8.11 1.80 5.04
CA TYR A 47 6.77 1.28 4.83
C TYR A 47 5.98 1.44 6.13
N LYS A 48 5.02 2.36 6.17
CA LYS A 48 4.25 2.69 7.37
C LYS A 48 2.89 1.99 7.30
N ILE A 49 2.66 1.03 8.19
CA ILE A 49 1.40 0.29 8.30
C ILE A 49 0.60 0.88 9.46
N TYR A 50 -0.53 1.49 9.14
CA TYR A 50 -1.47 2.04 10.13
C TYR A 50 -2.57 1.00 10.34
N THR A 51 -2.60 0.38 11.51
CA THR A 51 -3.43 -0.80 11.79
C THR A 51 -3.76 -0.93 13.27
N THR A 52 -4.68 -1.82 13.62
CA THR A 52 -5.01 -2.11 15.02
C THR A 52 -3.95 -3.02 15.64
N ALA A 53 -3.81 -2.97 16.96
CA ALA A 53 -2.88 -3.87 17.67
C ALA A 53 -3.20 -5.36 17.40
N ALA A 54 -4.49 -5.71 17.23
CA ALA A 54 -4.92 -7.06 16.90
C ALA A 54 -4.50 -7.48 15.48
N ASP A 55 -4.73 -6.60 14.49
CA ASP A 55 -4.37 -6.87 13.10
C ASP A 55 -2.85 -6.85 12.88
N GLU A 56 -2.10 -6.04 13.62
CA GLU A 56 -0.63 -6.04 13.61
C GLU A 56 -0.07 -7.44 13.92
N LEU A 57 -0.61 -8.11 14.94
CA LEU A 57 -0.19 -9.47 15.29
C LEU A 57 -0.37 -10.43 14.11
N THR A 58 -1.53 -10.37 13.46
CA THR A 58 -1.84 -11.18 12.27
C THR A 58 -0.89 -10.87 11.11
N ILE A 59 -0.67 -9.59 10.82
CA ILE A 59 0.21 -9.14 9.73
C ILE A 59 1.63 -9.65 9.98
N ARG A 60 2.17 -9.47 11.19
CA ARG A 60 3.55 -9.88 11.54
C ARG A 60 3.80 -11.37 11.39
N GLN A 61 2.79 -12.19 11.65
CA GLN A 61 2.90 -13.65 11.54
C GLN A 61 2.87 -14.15 10.09
N SER A 62 2.45 -13.32 9.13
CA SER A 62 2.29 -13.74 7.75
C SER A 62 3.64 -13.88 6.99
N PRO A 63 3.81 -14.91 6.15
CA PRO A 63 4.98 -15.03 5.29
C PRO A 63 5.16 -13.86 4.32
N ALA A 64 4.05 -13.28 3.85
CA ALA A 64 4.05 -12.13 2.94
C ALA A 64 4.66 -10.88 3.60
N PHE A 65 4.27 -10.58 4.85
CA PHE A 65 4.89 -9.52 5.62
C PHE A 65 6.38 -9.78 5.87
N GLN A 66 6.76 -11.01 6.20
CA GLN A 66 8.17 -11.35 6.39
C GLN A 66 9.00 -11.11 5.12
N ALA A 67 8.40 -11.30 3.93
CA ALA A 67 9.05 -10.94 2.66
C ALA A 67 9.19 -9.42 2.47
N LEU A 68 8.22 -8.62 2.92
CA LEU A 68 8.30 -7.16 2.94
C LEU A 68 9.38 -6.65 3.89
N ALA A 69 9.36 -7.13 5.14
CA ALA A 69 10.27 -6.69 6.19
C ALA A 69 11.75 -7.00 5.89
N ARG A 70 12.03 -8.00 5.05
CA ARG A 70 13.39 -8.27 4.54
C ARG A 70 13.87 -7.25 3.50
N ARG A 71 12.97 -6.49 2.87
CA ARG A 71 13.29 -5.54 1.80
C ARG A 71 13.35 -4.09 2.29
N ILE A 72 12.40 -3.69 3.14
CA ILE A 72 12.24 -2.30 3.58
C ILE A 72 11.94 -2.27 5.07
N THR A 73 12.38 -1.20 5.75
CA THR A 73 12.02 -0.97 7.15
C THR A 73 10.53 -0.70 7.25
N VAL A 74 9.84 -1.51 8.06
CA VAL A 74 8.39 -1.39 8.29
C VAL A 74 8.13 -0.79 9.67
N ASP A 75 7.39 0.32 9.70
CA ASP A 75 6.93 0.96 10.93
C ASP A 75 5.44 0.66 11.11
N PHE A 76 5.06 0.12 12.26
CA PHE A 76 3.64 -0.01 12.62
C PHE A 76 3.20 1.20 13.43
N VAL A 77 2.02 1.72 13.09
CA VAL A 77 1.38 2.84 13.78
C VAL A 77 0.02 2.34 14.26
N ALA A 78 -0.10 2.13 15.57
CA ALA A 78 -1.36 1.72 16.19
C ALA A 78 -2.43 2.81 16.01
N ILE A 79 -3.63 2.41 15.59
CA ILE A 79 -4.77 3.32 15.39
C ILE A 79 -5.95 3.02 16.32
N ASP A 80 -5.80 2.12 17.29
CA ASP A 80 -6.87 1.71 18.20
C ASP A 80 -7.54 2.89 18.90
N ASP A 81 -6.76 3.88 19.36
CA ASP A 81 -7.29 5.09 19.98
C ASP A 81 -8.03 5.97 18.96
N LEU A 82 -7.49 6.09 17.73
CA LEU A 82 -8.14 6.81 16.64
C LEU A 82 -9.51 6.19 16.31
N LEU A 83 -9.60 4.85 16.30
CA LEU A 83 -10.85 4.14 16.04
C LEU A 83 -11.86 4.24 17.19
N ARG A 84 -11.40 4.40 18.44
CA ARG A 84 -12.26 4.46 19.63
C ARG A 84 -12.84 5.85 19.88
N ASP A 85 -12.01 6.88 19.76
CA ASP A 85 -12.28 8.19 20.37
C ASP A 85 -13.03 9.16 19.45
N ALA A 86 -13.52 8.67 18.31
CA ALA A 86 -14.02 9.54 17.27
C ALA A 86 -15.54 9.61 17.18
N GLU A 87 -16.04 10.80 16.83
CA GLU A 87 -17.45 11.04 16.55
C GLU A 87 -17.97 10.16 15.40
N TRP A 88 -17.10 9.82 14.44
CA TRP A 88 -17.41 8.91 13.34
C TRP A 88 -17.52 7.44 13.77
N ALA A 89 -17.05 7.04 14.95
CA ALA A 89 -17.32 5.69 15.49
C ALA A 89 -18.79 5.53 15.92
N ARG A 90 -19.51 6.64 16.13
CA ARG A 90 -20.91 6.66 16.60
C ARG A 90 -21.94 6.73 15.46
N THR A 91 -21.49 6.87 14.21
CA THR A 91 -22.39 6.80 13.04
C THR A 91 -22.62 5.34 12.62
N ASN A 92 -23.77 5.05 12.02
CA ASN A 92 -24.03 3.75 11.37
C ASN A 92 -23.59 3.75 9.89
N ASP A 93 -23.05 4.86 9.39
CA ASP A 93 -22.52 4.95 8.04
C ASP A 93 -21.13 4.28 7.96
N SER A 94 -21.12 3.07 7.42
CA SER A 94 -19.90 2.29 7.19
C SER A 94 -18.85 3.06 6.37
N GLN A 95 -19.24 3.88 5.39
CA GLN A 95 -18.27 4.64 4.60
C GLN A 95 -17.57 5.68 5.48
N VAL A 96 -18.33 6.39 6.33
CA VAL A 96 -17.76 7.37 7.26
C VAL A 96 -16.83 6.69 8.27
N GLN A 97 -17.20 5.50 8.77
CA GLN A 97 -16.37 4.72 9.69
C GLN A 97 -15.01 4.30 9.12
N TYR A 98 -14.87 4.14 7.80
CA TYR A 98 -13.59 3.80 7.16
C TYR A 98 -12.86 5.02 6.58
N PHE A 99 -13.55 5.91 5.87
CA PHE A 99 -12.90 7.03 5.18
C PHE A 99 -12.43 8.12 6.16
N ALA A 100 -13.13 8.36 7.26
CA ALA A 100 -12.73 9.38 8.24
C ALA A 100 -11.40 9.05 8.95
N PRO A 101 -11.19 7.85 9.52
CA PRO A 101 -9.87 7.47 10.05
C PRO A 101 -8.79 7.46 8.98
N MET A 102 -9.09 6.93 7.79
CA MET A 102 -8.12 6.91 6.69
C MET A 102 -7.68 8.34 6.31
N ASN A 103 -8.61 9.29 6.22
CA ASN A 103 -8.30 10.69 5.97
C ASN A 103 -7.43 11.28 7.09
N THR A 104 -7.69 10.92 8.35
CA THR A 104 -6.85 11.34 9.49
C THR A 104 -5.43 10.79 9.36
N ILE A 105 -5.29 9.51 9.03
CA ILE A 105 -4.01 8.85 8.80
C ILE A 105 -3.23 9.53 7.65
N HIS A 106 -3.89 9.81 6.52
CA HIS A 106 -3.26 10.51 5.41
C HIS A 106 -2.78 11.91 5.82
N ARG A 107 -3.57 12.66 6.60
CA ARG A 107 -3.16 13.97 7.12
C ARG A 107 -1.95 13.86 8.04
N MET A 108 -1.93 12.88 8.95
CA MET A 108 -0.77 12.62 9.81
C MET A 108 0.49 12.33 9.00
N ALA A 109 0.39 11.49 7.97
CA ALA A 109 1.52 11.17 7.09
C ALA A 109 2.04 12.40 6.32
N ILE A 110 1.13 13.25 5.80
CA ILE A 110 1.48 14.50 5.13
C ILE A 110 2.19 15.46 6.09
N THR A 111 1.64 15.65 7.29
CA THR A 111 2.24 16.53 8.31
C THR A 111 3.62 16.05 8.75
N ASP A 112 3.82 14.73 8.89
CA ASP A 112 5.13 14.17 9.22
C ASP A 112 6.13 14.37 8.08
N ALA A 113 5.74 14.06 6.83
CA ALA A 113 6.58 14.24 5.65
C ALA A 113 6.96 15.70 5.40
N ALA A 114 6.09 16.66 5.75
CA ALA A 114 6.38 18.09 5.61
C ALA A 114 7.61 18.54 6.42
N ARG A 115 8.09 17.73 7.37
CA ARG A 115 9.31 18.00 8.16
C ARG A 115 10.61 17.69 7.39
N ASP A 116 10.54 16.88 6.34
CA ASP A 116 11.69 16.54 5.49
C ASP A 116 11.31 16.69 4.01
N PRO A 117 11.77 17.75 3.32
CA PRO A 117 11.40 18.01 1.92
C PRO A 117 11.92 16.95 0.94
N ALA A 118 12.83 16.04 1.36
CA ALA A 118 13.29 14.93 0.54
C ALA A 118 12.30 13.75 0.51
N VAL A 119 11.25 13.77 1.34
CA VAL A 119 10.27 12.68 1.44
C VAL A 119 9.24 12.74 0.30
N CYS A 120 9.13 11.65 -0.44
CA CYS A 120 8.06 11.38 -1.40
C CYS A 120 7.05 10.40 -0.77
N LEU A 121 5.80 10.83 -0.64
CA LEU A 121 4.72 9.98 -0.13
C LEU A 121 4.09 9.14 -1.25
N VAL A 122 3.89 7.85 -0.98
CA VAL A 122 3.12 6.94 -1.83
C VAL A 122 1.99 6.37 -0.97
N PHE A 123 0.76 6.83 -1.22
CA PHE A 123 -0.42 6.32 -0.51
C PHE A 123 -0.85 5.00 -1.14
N LEU A 124 -0.90 3.94 -0.34
CA LEU A 124 -1.35 2.61 -0.74
C LEU A 124 -2.71 2.33 -0.11
N MET A 125 -3.41 1.34 -0.67
CA MET A 125 -4.67 0.83 -0.12
C MET A 125 -4.57 -0.69 0.04
N PRO A 126 -5.30 -1.28 1.00
CA PRO A 126 -5.23 -2.72 1.27
C PRO A 126 -5.78 -3.60 0.14
N ASP A 127 -6.51 -2.99 -0.79
CA ASP A 127 -7.14 -3.59 -1.98
C ASP A 127 -6.54 -3.04 -3.31
N LEU A 128 -5.44 -2.28 -3.25
CA LEU A 128 -4.77 -1.71 -4.42
C LEU A 128 -3.81 -2.72 -5.08
N ILE A 129 -4.24 -3.31 -6.18
CA ILE A 129 -3.40 -4.15 -7.03
C ILE A 129 -2.55 -3.28 -7.96
N LEU A 130 -1.22 -3.42 -7.87
CA LEU A 130 -0.30 -2.71 -8.77
C LEU A 130 0.08 -3.56 -9.98
N ALA A 131 0.14 -2.92 -11.14
CA ALA A 131 0.86 -3.50 -12.26
C ALA A 131 2.36 -3.58 -11.93
N ASP A 132 3.07 -4.55 -12.50
CA ASP A 132 4.52 -4.55 -12.43
C ASP A 132 5.08 -3.32 -13.13
N GLY A 133 5.99 -2.61 -12.45
CA GLY A 133 6.60 -1.39 -12.97
C GLY A 133 5.96 -0.09 -12.51
N THR A 134 4.83 -0.13 -11.79
CA THR A 134 4.16 1.07 -11.30
C THR A 134 5.05 1.88 -10.37
N LEU A 135 5.69 1.28 -9.36
CA LEU A 135 6.56 2.04 -8.45
C LEU A 135 7.89 2.43 -9.09
N ARG A 136 8.41 1.64 -10.04
CA ARG A 136 9.54 2.05 -10.89
C ARG A 136 9.24 3.35 -11.63
N PHE A 137 8.05 3.47 -12.22
CA PHE A 137 7.64 4.69 -12.91
C PHE A 137 7.56 5.89 -11.96
N VAL A 138 7.02 5.70 -10.75
CA VAL A 138 6.97 6.75 -9.71
C VAL A 138 8.38 7.18 -9.30
N ALA A 139 9.28 6.23 -9.05
CA ALA A 139 10.66 6.52 -8.67
C ALA A 139 11.41 7.29 -9.76
N GLU A 140 11.23 6.89 -11.03
CA GLU A 140 11.83 7.57 -12.16
C GLU A 140 11.27 8.98 -12.36
N ALA A 141 9.96 9.17 -12.19
CA ALA A 141 9.35 10.49 -12.24
C ALA A 141 9.91 11.42 -11.14
N ALA A 142 10.06 10.92 -9.91
CA ALA A 142 10.65 11.66 -8.80
C ALA A 142 12.12 12.02 -9.08
N ARG A 143 12.92 11.07 -9.61
CA ARG A 143 14.33 11.28 -9.99
C ARG A 143 14.48 12.36 -11.07
N GLN A 144 13.52 12.47 -11.98
CA GLN A 144 13.45 13.54 -12.98
C GLN A 144 13.03 14.91 -12.39
N GLY A 145 12.87 15.02 -11.07
CA GLY A 145 12.48 16.26 -10.38
C GLY A 145 10.99 16.61 -10.53
N LYS A 146 10.15 15.67 -10.98
CA LYS A 146 8.72 15.94 -11.17
C LYS A 146 8.02 16.09 -9.82
N ARG A 147 7.19 17.13 -9.71
CA ARG A 147 6.23 17.31 -8.63
C ARG A 147 4.88 16.78 -9.09
N ALA A 148 4.64 15.50 -8.88
CA ALA A 148 3.44 14.81 -9.36
C ALA A 148 2.65 14.18 -8.22
N VAL A 149 1.35 14.01 -8.45
CA VAL A 149 0.46 13.23 -7.58
C VAL A 149 0.10 11.95 -8.34
N MET A 150 0.37 10.80 -7.73
CA MET A 150 -0.10 9.52 -8.24
C MET A 150 -1.60 9.40 -7.94
N VAL A 151 -2.40 9.07 -8.96
CA VAL A 151 -3.84 8.91 -8.84
C VAL A 151 -4.24 7.51 -9.30
N TYR A 152 -5.00 6.82 -8.47
CA TYR A 152 -5.62 5.53 -8.80
C TYR A 152 -7.07 5.80 -9.21
N THR A 153 -7.48 5.39 -10.40
CA THR A 153 -8.81 5.74 -10.94
C THR A 153 -9.68 4.54 -11.28
N LEU A 154 -9.08 3.39 -11.59
CA LEU A 154 -9.84 2.21 -12.00
C LEU A 154 -10.30 1.44 -10.76
N ARG A 155 -11.59 1.14 -10.71
CA ARG A 155 -12.21 0.30 -9.69
C ARG A 155 -12.81 -0.92 -10.37
N ALA A 156 -12.69 -2.07 -9.73
CA ALA A 156 -13.30 -3.30 -10.18
C ALA A 156 -13.82 -4.08 -8.98
N ASP A 157 -14.59 -5.12 -9.29
CA ASP A 157 -15.01 -6.11 -8.31
C ASP A 157 -13.81 -6.88 -7.77
N LEU A 158 -13.66 -6.88 -6.45
CA LEU A 158 -12.51 -7.45 -5.77
C LEU A 158 -12.45 -8.97 -5.91
N ASP A 159 -13.60 -9.65 -5.81
CA ASP A 159 -13.68 -11.11 -5.86
C ASP A 159 -13.36 -11.62 -7.27
N ALA A 160 -13.92 -10.95 -8.30
CA ALA A 160 -13.60 -11.24 -9.69
C ALA A 160 -12.12 -11.03 -10.01
N CYS A 161 -11.54 -9.92 -9.53
CA CYS A 161 -10.12 -9.62 -9.71
C CYS A 161 -9.25 -10.66 -9.00
N ARG A 162 -9.56 -11.00 -7.75
CA ARG A 162 -8.82 -12.00 -6.97
C ARG A 162 -8.85 -13.35 -7.68
N ALA A 163 -10.02 -13.84 -8.06
CA ALA A 163 -10.17 -15.13 -8.73
C ALA A 163 -9.37 -15.17 -10.05
N ALA A 164 -9.38 -14.08 -10.81
CA ALA A 164 -8.61 -14.00 -12.04
C ALA A 164 -7.09 -13.94 -11.80
N LEU A 165 -6.62 -13.17 -10.83
CA LEU A 165 -5.21 -13.10 -10.48
C LEU A 165 -4.67 -14.45 -10.00
N VAL A 166 -5.42 -15.16 -9.16
CA VAL A 166 -5.04 -16.52 -8.71
C VAL A 166 -4.90 -17.46 -9.91
N ARG A 167 -5.88 -17.45 -10.82
CA ARG A 167 -5.87 -18.30 -12.02
C ARG A 167 -4.74 -17.95 -12.99
N GLU A 168 -4.53 -16.67 -13.26
CA GLU A 168 -3.70 -16.21 -14.38
C GLU A 168 -2.25 -15.93 -13.97
N THR A 169 -2.01 -15.71 -12.67
CA THR A 169 -0.67 -15.40 -12.15
C THR A 169 -0.21 -16.31 -11.02
N SER A 170 -1.08 -17.13 -10.42
CA SER A 170 -0.75 -17.94 -9.24
C SER A 170 -0.22 -17.10 -8.06
N ILE A 171 -0.70 -15.86 -7.92
CA ILE A 171 -0.18 -14.88 -6.96
C ILE A 171 -0.21 -15.37 -5.50
N GLU A 172 -1.24 -16.13 -5.13
CA GLU A 172 -1.39 -16.71 -3.79
C GLU A 172 -0.38 -17.83 -3.47
N SER A 173 0.21 -18.46 -4.49
CA SER A 173 1.23 -19.51 -4.29
C SER A 173 2.62 -18.96 -3.94
N GLY A 174 2.79 -17.63 -3.94
CA GLY A 174 4.08 -16.96 -3.70
C GLY A 174 5.11 -17.14 -4.83
N SER A 175 4.78 -17.90 -5.88
CA SER A 175 5.69 -18.26 -6.98
C SER A 175 5.84 -17.16 -8.04
N LYS A 176 4.84 -16.28 -8.18
CA LYS A 176 4.85 -15.14 -9.09
C LYS A 176 4.31 -13.89 -8.40
N ARG A 177 5.09 -12.81 -8.47
CA ARG A 177 4.77 -11.50 -7.87
C ARG A 177 4.33 -10.46 -8.90
N THR A 178 4.43 -10.79 -10.17
CA THR A 178 4.28 -9.87 -11.30
C THR A 178 2.88 -9.93 -11.85
N VAL A 179 2.21 -8.78 -11.93
CA VAL A 179 0.94 -8.63 -12.64
C VAL A 179 1.18 -7.74 -13.87
N PRO A 180 1.11 -8.28 -15.09
CA PRO A 180 1.33 -7.48 -16.29
C PRO A 180 0.30 -6.34 -16.42
N PRO A 181 0.68 -5.14 -16.90
CA PRO A 181 -0.26 -4.03 -17.06
C PRO A 181 -1.48 -4.36 -17.94
N ARG A 182 -1.27 -5.12 -19.03
CA ARG A 182 -2.37 -5.53 -19.93
C ARG A 182 -3.37 -6.45 -19.25
N LEU A 183 -2.90 -7.34 -18.37
CA LEU A 183 -3.79 -8.19 -17.59
C LEU A 183 -4.74 -7.35 -16.73
N LEU A 184 -4.24 -6.32 -16.03
CA LEU A 184 -5.12 -5.46 -15.24
C LEU A 184 -6.16 -4.73 -16.08
N VAL A 185 -5.76 -4.18 -17.24
CA VAL A 185 -6.71 -3.54 -18.16
C VAL A 185 -7.78 -4.53 -18.61
N ASP A 186 -7.39 -5.74 -19.00
CA ASP A 186 -8.33 -6.78 -19.43
C ASP A 186 -9.29 -7.20 -18.31
N LEU A 187 -8.86 -7.16 -17.05
CA LEU A 187 -9.74 -7.42 -15.91
C LEU A 187 -10.73 -6.28 -15.64
N MET A 188 -10.35 -5.03 -15.90
CA MET A 188 -11.25 -3.88 -15.72
C MET A 188 -12.32 -3.77 -16.79
N LEU A 189 -12.14 -4.41 -17.95
CA LEU A 189 -13.08 -4.37 -19.09
C LEU A 189 -14.10 -5.51 -19.09
N ARG A 190 -14.04 -6.42 -18.12
CA ARG A 190 -14.94 -7.58 -18.01
C ARG A 190 -16.22 -7.26 -17.25
#